data_AF-A0A2J9E9K3-F1
#
_entry.id   AF-A0A2J9E9K3-F1
#
_cell.length_a   1.000
_cell.length_b   1.000
_cell.length_c   1.000
_cell.angle_alpha   90.00
_cell.angle_beta   90.00
_cell.angle_gamma   90.00
#
_symmetry.space_group_name_H-M   'P 1'
#
loop_
_entity.id
_entity.type
_entity.pdbx_description
1 polymer ?
#
loop_
_entity_poly.entity_id
_entity_poly.type
_entity_poly.pdbx_seq_one_letter_code
_entity_poly.pdbx_strand_id
1 'polypeptide(L)'
;MSNVLALKFSNAEPDQLLGTLSVEEVMEVLKERVRSEVVEEVRGDYQGQIDDLECQLDEEGDWRNDAESWECDAIGLYRAIEAAIELPWTEGLPLLRQAMAEYGKDID
;
A
#
# COMPACT_ATOMS: atom_id res chain seq x y z
N MET A 1 -12.58 -35.54 -32.41
CA MET A 1 -11.52 -35.20 -31.44
C MET A 1 -11.55 -33.73 -31.00
N SER A 2 -11.78 -32.76 -31.88
CA SER A 2 -11.84 -31.32 -31.52
C SER A 2 -12.91 -30.96 -30.47
N ASN A 3 -14.11 -31.55 -30.53
CA ASN A 3 -15.21 -31.21 -29.62
C ASN A 3 -14.98 -31.66 -28.17
N VAL A 4 -14.19 -32.72 -27.95
CA VAL A 4 -13.94 -33.29 -26.62
C VAL A 4 -13.03 -32.40 -25.79
N LEU A 5 -11.99 -31.84 -26.40
CA LEU A 5 -11.12 -30.85 -25.75
C LEU A 5 -11.87 -29.54 -25.50
N ALA A 6 -12.66 -29.07 -26.46
CA ALA A 6 -13.46 -27.86 -26.29
C ALA A 6 -14.45 -27.97 -25.11
N LEU A 7 -15.04 -29.14 -24.88
CA LEU A 7 -15.95 -29.38 -23.76
C LEU A 7 -15.21 -29.47 -22.41
N LYS A 8 -14.03 -30.10 -22.35
CA LYS A 8 -13.20 -30.16 -21.13
C LYS A 8 -12.78 -28.79 -20.61
N PHE A 9 -12.57 -27.84 -21.52
CA PHE A 9 -12.21 -26.45 -21.18
C PHE A 9 -13.38 -25.46 -21.32
N SER A 10 -14.61 -25.96 -21.47
CA SER A 10 -15.80 -25.11 -21.47
C SER A 10 -16.36 -24.96 -20.07
N ASN A 11 -17.17 -23.92 -19.82
CA ASN A 11 -17.97 -23.75 -18.60
C ASN A 11 -19.33 -24.47 -18.68
N ALA A 12 -19.45 -25.53 -19.49
CA ALA A 12 -20.69 -26.31 -19.58
C ALA A 12 -21.05 -26.97 -18.25
N GLU A 13 -22.34 -27.07 -17.97
CA GLU A 13 -22.88 -27.72 -16.77
C GLU A 13 -22.52 -29.23 -16.74
N PRO A 14 -22.34 -29.83 -15.55
CA PRO A 14 -21.92 -31.23 -15.41
C PRO A 14 -22.80 -32.22 -16.19
N ASP A 15 -24.11 -32.00 -16.19
CA ASP A 15 -25.09 -32.83 -16.90
C ASP A 15 -24.90 -32.81 -18.43
N GLN A 16 -24.40 -31.70 -18.96
CA GLN A 16 -24.10 -31.54 -20.38
C GLN A 16 -22.79 -32.24 -20.77
N LEU A 17 -21.86 -32.39 -19.82
CA LEU A 17 -20.60 -33.09 -20.00
C LEU A 17 -20.79 -34.62 -19.98
N LEU A 18 -21.70 -35.14 -19.14
CA LEU A 18 -21.99 -36.58 -19.01
C LEU A 18 -22.55 -37.23 -20.29
N GLY A 19 -23.05 -36.44 -21.24
CA GLY A 19 -23.49 -36.93 -22.56
C GLY A 19 -22.35 -37.12 -23.58
N THR A 20 -21.13 -36.68 -23.25
CA THR A 20 -19.99 -36.65 -24.19
C THR A 20 -18.68 -37.16 -23.60
N LEU A 21 -18.49 -37.03 -22.29
CA LEU A 21 -17.33 -37.48 -21.52
C LEU A 21 -17.71 -38.64 -20.61
N SER A 22 -16.73 -39.46 -20.22
CA SER A 22 -16.93 -40.46 -19.17
C SER A 22 -17.09 -39.80 -17.79
N VAL A 23 -17.69 -40.53 -16.85
CA VAL A 23 -17.92 -40.03 -15.48
C VAL A 23 -16.61 -39.61 -14.81
N GLU A 24 -15.55 -40.42 -14.91
CA GLU A 24 -14.20 -40.06 -14.44
C GLU A 24 -13.69 -38.75 -15.05
N GLU A 25 -13.89 -38.55 -16.35
CA GLU A 25 -13.43 -37.32 -17.02
C GLU A 25 -14.23 -36.09 -16.56
N VAL A 26 -15.54 -36.22 -16.35
CA VAL A 26 -16.36 -35.14 -15.79
C VAL A 26 -15.92 -34.82 -14.36
N MET A 27 -15.63 -35.84 -13.55
CA MET A 27 -15.11 -35.65 -12.19
C MET A 27 -13.79 -34.87 -12.18
N GLU A 28 -12.85 -35.20 -13.06
CA GLU A 28 -11.57 -34.47 -13.13
C GLU A 28 -11.75 -33.02 -13.58
N VAL A 29 -12.67 -32.75 -14.53
CA VAL A 29 -13.01 -31.38 -14.93
C VAL A 29 -13.59 -30.60 -13.75
N LEU A 30 -14.48 -31.19 -12.95
CA LEU A 30 -15.06 -30.51 -11.78
C LEU A 30 -14.03 -30.25 -10.69
N LYS A 31 -13.13 -31.21 -10.42
CA LYS A 31 -12.03 -31.01 -9.47
C LYS A 31 -11.11 -29.86 -9.90
N GLU A 32 -10.82 -29.76 -11.19
CA GLU A 32 -9.98 -28.69 -11.71
C GLU A 32 -10.67 -27.33 -11.60
N ARG A 33 -11.98 -27.24 -11.90
CA ARG A 33 -12.75 -26.00 -11.71
C ARG A 33 -12.75 -25.55 -10.26
N VAL A 34 -13.08 -26.44 -9.33
CA VAL A 34 -13.06 -26.13 -7.89
C VAL A 34 -11.66 -25.72 -7.44
N ARG A 35 -10.61 -26.40 -7.91
CA ARG A 35 -9.23 -26.01 -7.60
C ARG A 35 -8.92 -24.61 -8.12
N SER A 36 -9.33 -24.28 -9.35
CA SER A 36 -9.13 -22.96 -9.94
C SER A 36 -9.86 -21.88 -9.15
N GLU A 37 -11.13 -22.10 -8.81
CA GLU A 37 -11.94 -21.17 -8.01
C GLU A 37 -11.30 -20.91 -6.64
N VAL A 38 -10.89 -21.97 -5.94
CA VAL A 38 -10.22 -21.84 -4.64
C VAL A 38 -8.88 -21.10 -4.78
N VAL A 39 -8.11 -21.36 -5.83
CA VAL A 39 -6.83 -20.65 -6.07
C VAL A 39 -7.06 -19.17 -6.35
N GLU A 40 -8.09 -18.83 -7.13
CA GLU A 40 -8.45 -17.45 -7.44
C GLU A 40 -8.95 -16.70 -6.20
N GLU A 41 -9.82 -17.32 -5.40
CA GLU A 41 -10.33 -16.76 -4.15
C GLU A 41 -9.19 -16.49 -3.16
N VAL A 42 -8.36 -17.51 -2.89
CA VAL A 42 -7.23 -17.38 -1.97
C VAL A 42 -6.22 -16.35 -2.47
N ARG A 43 -5.95 -16.29 -3.78
CA ARG A 43 -5.09 -15.27 -4.37
C ARG A 43 -5.70 -13.88 -4.20
N GLY A 44 -7.01 -13.73 -4.40
CA GLY A 44 -7.73 -12.49 -4.22
C GLY A 44 -7.63 -11.98 -2.78
N ASP A 45 -7.88 -12.86 -1.80
CA ASP A 45 -7.78 -12.53 -0.38
C ASP A 45 -6.36 -12.08 0.01
N TYR A 46 -5.34 -12.80 -0.44
CA TYR A 46 -3.96 -12.42 -0.15
C TYR A 46 -3.55 -11.13 -0.87
N GLN A 47 -4.03 -10.90 -2.10
CA GLN A 47 -3.76 -9.63 -2.77
C GLN A 47 -4.39 -8.46 -2.01
N GLY A 48 -5.64 -8.60 -1.56
CA GLY A 48 -6.29 -7.57 -0.74
C GLY A 48 -5.54 -7.29 0.56
N GLN A 49 -5.06 -8.33 1.25
CA GLN A 49 -4.23 -8.17 2.45
C GLN A 49 -2.90 -7.47 2.16
N ILE A 50 -2.27 -7.76 1.03
CA ILE A 50 -1.03 -7.09 0.60
C ILE A 50 -1.33 -5.61 0.34
N ASP A 51 -2.37 -5.30 -0.43
CA ASP A 51 -2.75 -3.93 -0.76
C ASP A 51 -3.06 -3.12 0.52
N ASP A 52 -3.77 -3.71 1.49
CA ASP A 52 -4.06 -3.09 2.80
C ASP A 52 -2.79 -2.80 3.62
N LEU A 53 -1.83 -3.74 3.61
CA LEU A 53 -0.55 -3.60 4.31
C LEU A 53 0.36 -2.56 3.63
N GLU A 54 0.36 -2.50 2.30
CA GLU A 54 1.09 -1.47 1.55
C GLU A 54 0.52 -0.07 1.85
N CYS A 55 -0.81 0.08 1.91
CA CYS A 55 -1.43 1.35 2.31
C CYS A 55 -1.02 1.77 3.74
N GLN A 56 -1.05 0.84 4.69
CA GLN A 56 -0.62 1.12 6.06
C GLN A 56 0.87 1.48 6.15
N LEU A 57 1.71 0.86 5.33
CA LEU A 57 3.13 1.16 5.28
C LEU A 57 3.39 2.57 4.72
N ASP A 58 2.64 2.99 3.71
CA ASP A 58 2.74 4.35 3.15
C ASP A 58 2.31 5.40 4.20
N GLU A 59 1.20 5.15 4.92
CA GLU A 59 0.78 5.98 6.05
C GLU A 59 1.83 6.01 7.17
N GLU A 60 2.51 4.89 7.43
CA GLU A 60 3.64 4.85 8.36
C GLU A 60 4.89 5.59 7.84
N GLY A 61 5.12 5.61 6.53
CA GLY A 61 6.22 6.36 5.93
C GLY A 61 6.06 7.87 6.12
N ASP A 62 4.83 8.35 6.02
CA ASP A 62 4.51 9.78 6.13
C ASP A 62 4.77 10.33 7.53
N TRP A 63 4.41 9.63 8.62
CA TRP A 63 4.72 10.13 9.97
C TRP A 63 6.22 10.30 10.20
N ARG A 64 7.03 9.44 9.59
CA ARG A 64 8.48 9.51 9.73
C ARG A 64 9.04 10.72 9.01
N ASN A 65 8.54 11.00 7.81
CA ASN A 65 8.91 12.21 7.06
C ASN A 65 8.51 13.47 7.81
N ASP A 66 7.31 13.49 8.39
CA ASP A 66 6.82 14.62 9.20
C ASP A 66 7.66 14.82 10.46
N ALA A 67 8.00 13.74 11.16
CA ALA A 67 8.85 13.78 12.34
C ALA A 67 10.27 14.28 12.01
N GLU A 68 10.87 13.81 10.91
CA GLU A 68 12.17 14.28 10.42
C GLU A 68 12.12 15.77 10.02
N SER A 69 11.00 16.24 9.44
CA SER A 69 10.79 17.66 9.13
C SER A 69 10.72 18.50 10.40
N TRP A 70 9.92 18.09 11.38
CA TRP A 70 9.80 18.79 12.67
C TRP A 70 11.12 18.84 13.45
N GLU A 71 11.91 17.76 13.40
CA GLU A 71 13.25 17.76 13.99
C GLU A 71 14.16 18.79 13.32
N CYS A 72 14.14 18.89 11.98
CA CYS A 72 14.92 19.88 11.24
C CYS A 72 14.53 21.31 11.62
N ASP A 73 13.23 21.59 11.72
CA ASP A 73 12.70 22.89 12.10
C ASP A 73 13.08 23.27 13.54
N ALA A 74 12.95 22.33 14.48
CA ALA A 74 13.34 22.52 15.87
C ALA A 74 14.84 22.81 16.02
N ILE A 75 15.70 22.09 15.28
CA ILE A 75 17.15 22.33 15.25
C ILE A 75 17.47 23.70 14.64
N GLY A 76 16.77 24.08 13.56
CA GLY A 76 16.91 25.39 12.91
C GLY A 76 16.60 26.54 13.87
N LEU A 77 15.48 26.45 14.59
CA LEU A 77 15.09 27.43 15.61
C LEU A 77 16.09 27.47 16.78
N TYR A 78 16.52 26.31 17.29
CA TYR A 78 17.49 26.25 18.38
C TYR A 78 18.80 26.97 18.02
N ARG A 79 19.34 26.71 16.82
CA ARG A 79 20.57 27.36 16.34
C ARG A 79 20.40 28.86 16.15
N ALA A 80 19.23 29.30 15.67
CA ALA A 80 18.93 30.72 15.56
C ALA A 80 18.86 31.41 16.94
N ILE A 81 18.32 30.72 17.95
CA ILE A 81 18.29 31.21 19.33
C ILE A 81 19.70 31.31 19.90
N GLU A 82 20.54 30.28 19.75
CA GLU A 82 21.95 30.33 20.17
C GLU A 82 22.67 31.52 19.54
N ALA A 83 22.55 31.70 18.22
CA ALA A 83 23.17 32.81 17.51
C ALA A 83 22.64 34.19 17.96
N ALA A 84 21.33 34.31 18.20
CA ALA A 84 20.72 35.58 18.60
C ALA A 84 21.16 36.04 20.00
N ILE A 85 21.45 35.11 20.91
CA ILE A 85 21.90 35.43 22.28
C ILE A 85 23.28 36.08 22.28
N GLU A 86 24.13 35.76 21.30
CA GLU A 86 25.46 36.35 21.15
C GLU A 86 25.44 37.73 20.48
N LEU A 87 24.30 38.15 19.92
CA LEU A 87 24.15 39.38 19.16
C LEU A 87 23.45 40.50 19.96
N PRO A 88 23.71 41.77 19.62
CA PRO A 88 22.91 42.88 20.11
C PRO A 88 21.44 42.72 19.71
N TRP A 89 20.52 43.19 20.56
CA TRP A 89 19.07 43.09 20.34
C TRP A 89 18.60 43.58 18.95
N THR A 90 19.25 44.60 18.41
CA THR A 90 18.95 45.16 17.08
C THR A 90 19.22 44.20 15.92
N GLU A 91 20.08 43.19 16.12
CA GLU A 91 20.48 42.19 15.12
C GLU A 91 19.92 40.81 15.43
N GLY A 92 19.85 40.43 16.72
CA GLY A 92 19.26 39.16 17.15
C GLY A 92 17.75 39.10 16.93
N LEU A 93 17.01 40.20 17.14
CA LEU A 93 15.55 40.20 16.97
C LEU A 93 15.12 39.97 15.50
N PRO A 94 15.72 40.62 14.49
CA PRO A 94 15.49 40.28 13.08
C PRO A 94 15.82 38.82 12.74
N LEU A 95 16.92 38.28 13.27
CA LEU A 95 17.35 36.90 13.03
C LEU A 95 16.34 35.89 13.56
N LEU A 96 15.83 36.10 14.78
CA LEU A 96 14.77 35.26 15.37
C LEU A 96 13.47 35.35 14.57
N ARG A 97 13.09 36.53 14.09
CA ARG A 97 11.88 36.69 13.25
C ARG A 97 12.00 35.96 11.92
N GLN A 98 13.19 35.97 11.31
CA GLN A 98 13.44 35.21 10.09
C GLN A 98 13.38 33.70 10.36
N ALA A 99 14.03 33.21 11.41
CA ALA A 99 13.98 31.80 11.78
C ALA A 99 12.55 31.32 12.08
N MET A 100 11.74 32.14 12.77
CA MET A 100 10.31 31.85 12.97
C MET A 100 9.51 31.78 11.68
N ALA A 101 9.84 32.61 10.68
CA ALA A 101 9.17 32.56 9.37
C ALA A 101 9.61 31.36 8.52
N GLU A 102 10.85 30.90 8.68
CA GLU A 102 11.43 29.79 7.93
C GLU A 102 11.01 28.43 8.53
N TYR A 103 11.13 28.27 9.84
CA TYR A 103 11.00 27.00 10.58
C TYR A 103 9.79 26.95 11.54
N GLY A 104 9.08 28.05 11.75
CA GLY A 104 7.96 28.12 12.71
C GLY A 104 6.57 27.97 12.08
N LYS A 105 6.48 27.48 10.84
CA LYS A 105 5.24 27.47 10.04
C LYS A 105 4.14 26.57 10.60
N ASP A 106 4.53 25.56 11.38
CA ASP A 106 3.62 24.57 11.98
C ASP A 106 3.45 24.77 13.50
N ILE A 107 3.90 25.91 14.04
CA ILE A 107 3.73 26.29 15.45
C ILE A 107 2.49 27.17 15.57
N ASP A 108 1.34 26.57 15.90
CA ASP A 108 0.09 27.27 16.29
C ASP A 108 0.15 27.86 17.71
#